data_AF-A0A161HJC7-F1
#
_entry.id   AF-A0A161HJC7-F1
#
_cell.length_a   1.000
_cell.length_b   1.000
_cell.length_c   1.000
_cell.angle_alpha   90.00
_cell.angle_beta   90.00
_cell.angle_gamma   90.00
#
_symmetry.space_group_name_H-M   'P 1'
#
loop_
_entity.id
_entity.type
_entity.pdbx_description
1 polymer ?
#
loop_
_entity_poly.entity_id
_entity_poly.type
_entity_poly.pdbx_seq_one_letter_code
_entity_poly.pdbx_strand_id
1 'polypeptide(L)'
;MPSQVLWMRRLRVLRRLLVKYRDSGKIDKHLYHELYKLAKGNTFKHKRQVIEHVIKAKAQAARERALKDESEARRLRNRAARDRRQQRVAEKREALLRDD
;
A
#
# COMPACT_ATOMS: atom_id res chain seq x y z
N MET A 1 -18.17 2.71 -38.02
CA MET A 1 -18.40 3.22 -36.65
C MET A 1 -17.45 4.39 -36.39
N PRO A 2 -17.94 5.59 -36.02
CA PRO A 2 -17.07 6.75 -35.79
C PRO A 2 -16.05 6.52 -34.66
N SER A 3 -14.81 6.99 -34.86
CA SER A 3 -13.71 6.84 -33.89
C SER A 3 -14.03 7.43 -32.52
N GLN A 4 -14.74 8.56 -32.50
CA GLN A 4 -15.24 9.21 -31.29
C GLN A 4 -16.17 8.30 -30.47
N VAL A 5 -17.04 7.52 -31.15
CA VAL A 5 -17.96 6.59 -30.47
C VAL A 5 -17.18 5.44 -29.84
N LEU A 6 -16.17 4.90 -30.53
CA LEU A 6 -15.30 3.86 -29.99
C LEU A 6 -14.54 4.34 -28.75
N TRP A 7 -14.00 5.56 -28.80
CA TRP A 7 -13.34 6.21 -27.66
C TRP A 7 -14.28 6.37 -26.47
N MET A 8 -15.49 6.92 -26.69
CA MET A 8 -16.50 7.11 -25.64
C MET A 8 -16.91 5.79 -25.00
N ARG A 9 -17.19 4.76 -25.81
CA ARG A 9 -17.58 3.42 -25.32
C ARG A 9 -16.46 2.82 -24.47
N ARG A 10 -15.22 2.84 -24.96
CA ARG A 10 -14.07 2.33 -24.21
C ARG A 10 -13.92 3.03 -22.87
N LEU A 11 -13.86 4.36 -22.87
CA LEU A 11 -13.62 5.15 -21.67
C LEU A 11 -14.74 4.97 -20.61
N ARG A 12 -16.00 4.85 -21.04
CA ARG A 12 -17.13 4.51 -20.16
C ARG A 12 -16.98 3.11 -19.54
N VAL A 13 -16.58 2.11 -20.32
CA VAL A 13 -16.37 0.73 -19.82
C VAL A 13 -15.25 0.69 -18.78
N LEU A 14 -14.13 1.38 -19.03
CA LEU A 14 -13.01 1.44 -18.09
C LEU A 14 -13.41 2.12 -16.77
N ARG A 15 -14.06 3.29 -16.85
CA ARG A 15 -14.49 4.02 -15.64
C ARG A 15 -15.52 3.26 -14.83
N ARG A 16 -16.49 2.61 -15.47
CA ARG A 16 -17.48 1.78 -14.77
C ARG A 16 -16.84 0.62 -14.02
N LEU A 17 -15.80 -0.01 -14.59
CA LEU A 17 -15.02 -1.03 -13.89
C LEU A 17 -14.32 -0.46 -12.66
N LEU A 18 -13.64 0.68 -12.80
CA LEU A 18 -12.91 1.30 -11.70
C LEU A 18 -13.83 1.69 -10.54
N VAL A 19 -15.00 2.25 -10.83
CA VAL A 19 -16.03 2.55 -9.82
C VAL A 19 -16.46 1.27 -9.10
N LYS A 20 -16.82 0.22 -9.84
CA LYS A 20 -17.19 -1.07 -9.25
C LYS A 20 -16.09 -1.65 -8.36
N TYR A 21 -14.82 -1.54 -8.75
CA TYR A 21 -13.70 -2.05 -7.96
C TYR A 21 -13.45 -1.22 -6.70
N ARG A 22 -13.67 0.08 -6.75
CA ARG A 22 -13.58 0.95 -5.57
C ARG A 22 -14.70 0.63 -4.59
N ASP A 23 -15.93 0.52 -5.07
CA ASP A 23 -17.11 0.26 -4.23
C ASP A 23 -17.04 -1.14 -3.62
N SER A 24 -16.44 -2.12 -4.32
CA SER A 24 -16.19 -3.46 -3.78
C SER A 24 -14.91 -3.56 -2.93
N GLY A 25 -14.22 -2.45 -2.64
CA GLY A 25 -12.97 -2.44 -1.86
C GLY A 25 -11.77 -3.15 -2.52
N LYS A 26 -11.85 -3.50 -3.81
CA LYS A 26 -10.72 -4.12 -4.52
C LYS A 26 -9.59 -3.13 -4.73
N ILE A 27 -9.90 -1.85 -4.91
CA ILE A 27 -8.96 -0.74 -4.99
C ILE A 27 -9.38 0.34 -3.97
N ASP A 28 -8.42 1.11 -3.50
CA ASP A 28 -8.69 2.25 -2.61
C ASP A 28 -8.93 3.54 -3.40
N LYS A 29 -9.21 4.64 -2.69
CA LYS A 29 -9.47 5.94 -3.31
C LYS A 29 -8.25 6.52 -4.04
N HIS A 30 -7.04 6.20 -3.57
CA HIS A 30 -5.80 6.73 -4.14
C HIS A 30 -5.47 6.06 -5.48
N LEU A 31 -5.46 4.72 -5.49
CA LEU A 31 -5.27 3.95 -6.71
C LEU A 31 -6.41 4.19 -7.72
N TYR A 32 -7.65 4.37 -7.25
CA TYR A 32 -8.76 4.76 -8.13
C TYR A 32 -8.45 6.07 -8.88
N HIS A 33 -8.00 7.11 -8.18
CA HIS A 33 -7.76 8.42 -8.80
C HIS A 33 -6.63 8.39 -9.83
N GLU A 34 -5.56 7.66 -9.54
CA GLU A 34 -4.45 7.43 -10.47
C GLU A 34 -4.93 6.72 -11.74
N LEU A 35 -5.61 5.58 -11.58
CA LEU A 35 -6.14 4.79 -12.70
C LEU A 35 -7.18 5.55 -13.51
N TYR A 36 -7.95 6.42 -12.87
CA TYR A 36 -8.93 7.28 -13.55
C TYR A 36 -8.26 8.26 -14.51
N LYS A 37 -7.14 8.87 -14.10
CA LYS A 37 -6.33 9.75 -14.96
C LYS A 37 -5.66 8.97 -16.09
N LEU A 38 -5.07 7.82 -15.80
CA LEU A 38 -4.45 6.94 -16.81
C LEU A 38 -5.46 6.42 -17.85
N ALA A 39 -6.68 6.09 -17.42
CA ALA A 39 -7.76 5.72 -18.33
C ALA A 39 -8.16 6.88 -19.27
N LYS A 40 -8.12 8.14 -18.79
CA LYS A 40 -8.31 9.32 -19.64
C LYS A 40 -7.14 9.52 -20.60
N GLY A 41 -5.92 9.18 -20.19
CA GLY A 41 -4.68 9.29 -20.96
C GLY A 41 -4.43 8.18 -21.99
N ASN A 42 -5.42 7.32 -22.29
CA ASN A 42 -5.30 6.25 -23.30
C ASN A 42 -4.22 5.18 -22.99
N THR A 43 -3.76 5.09 -21.73
CA THR A 43 -2.82 4.07 -21.26
C THR A 43 -3.43 2.67 -21.38
N PHE A 44 -4.74 2.54 -21.14
CA PHE A 44 -5.46 1.28 -21.22
C PHE A 44 -6.29 1.19 -22.51
N LYS A 45 -6.03 0.16 -23.31
CA LYS A 45 -6.72 -0.11 -24.58
C LYS A 45 -8.01 -0.90 -24.40
N HIS A 46 -8.10 -1.73 -23.37
CA HIS A 46 -9.28 -2.55 -23.07
C HIS A 46 -9.36 -2.91 -21.59
N LYS A 47 -10.53 -3.38 -21.16
CA LYS A 47 -10.84 -3.70 -19.76
C LYS A 47 -9.82 -4.65 -19.11
N ARG A 48 -9.34 -5.66 -19.86
CA ARG A 48 -8.35 -6.63 -19.37
C ARG A 48 -7.04 -5.99 -18.88
N GLN A 49 -6.52 -4.99 -19.60
CA GLN A 49 -5.29 -4.28 -19.19
C GLN A 49 -5.46 -3.54 -17.86
N VAL A 50 -6.64 -2.96 -17.61
CA VAL A 50 -6.93 -2.34 -16.29
C VAL A 50 -6.91 -3.40 -15.20
N ILE A 51 -7.50 -4.56 -15.44
CA ILE A 51 -7.55 -5.65 -14.46
C ILE A 51 -6.14 -6.17 -14.16
N GLU A 52 -5.35 -6.46 -15.20
CA GLU A 52 -3.95 -6.91 -15.07
C GLU A 52 -3.10 -5.89 -14.32
N HIS A 53 -3.26 -4.61 -14.65
CA HIS A 53 -2.55 -3.52 -13.97
C HIS A 53 -2.94 -3.42 -12.48
N VAL A 54 -4.23 -3.52 -12.16
CA VAL A 54 -4.71 -3.54 -10.76
C VAL A 54 -4.12 -4.73 -9.99
N ILE A 55 -4.11 -5.93 -10.59
CA ILE A 55 -3.54 -7.13 -9.96
C ILE A 55 -2.06 -6.91 -9.66
N LYS A 56 -1.30 -6.40 -10.64
CA LYS A 56 0.13 -6.11 -10.49
C LYS A 56 0.38 -5.06 -9.41
N ALA A 57 -0.34 -3.94 -9.43
CA ALA A 57 -0.20 -2.87 -8.45
C ALA A 57 -0.50 -3.34 -7.02
N LYS A 58 -1.55 -4.16 -6.84
CA LYS A 58 -1.88 -4.75 -5.53
C LYS A 58 -0.81 -5.71 -5.04
N ALA A 59 -0.28 -6.56 -5.92
CA ALA A 59 0.79 -7.48 -5.57
C ALA A 59 2.06 -6.72 -5.13
N GLN A 60 2.39 -5.63 -5.82
CA GLN A 60 3.51 -4.76 -5.43
C GLN A 60 3.26 -4.09 -4.07
N ALA A 61 2.10 -3.46 -3.87
CA ALA A 61 1.76 -2.82 -2.60
C ALA A 61 1.76 -3.81 -1.41
N ALA A 62 1.31 -5.06 -1.63
CA ALA A 62 1.34 -6.10 -0.62
C ALA A 62 2.78 -6.50 -0.26
N ARG A 63 3.68 -6.60 -1.24
CA ARG A 63 5.11 -6.87 -1.00
C ARG A 63 5.78 -5.73 -0.24
N GLU A 64 5.54 -4.49 -0.65
CA GLU A 64 6.08 -3.31 0.02
C GLU A 64 5.61 -3.22 1.47
N ARG A 65 4.33 -3.52 1.73
CA ARG A 65 3.78 -3.60 3.09
C ARG A 65 4.48 -4.67 3.93
N ALA A 66 4.63 -5.89 3.41
CA ALA A 66 5.28 -6.97 4.14
C ALA A 66 6.73 -6.62 4.53
N LEU A 67 7.49 -6.02 3.62
CA LEU A 67 8.86 -5.57 3.90
C LEU A 67 8.91 -4.46 4.95
N LYS A 68 7.95 -3.53 4.90
CA LYS A 68 7.84 -2.45 5.89
C LYS A 68 7.51 -3.01 7.26
N ASP A 69 6.52 -3.89 7.35
CA ASP A 69 6.09 -4.52 8.60
C ASP A 69 7.24 -5.34 9.22
N GLU A 70 8.03 -6.06 8.40
CA GLU A 70 9.22 -6.77 8.86
C GLU A 70 10.30 -5.81 9.40
N SER A 71 10.57 -4.72 8.70
CA SER A 71 11.54 -3.70 9.12
C SER A 71 11.12 -3.04 10.44
N GLU A 72 9.83 -2.69 10.58
CA GLU A 72 9.27 -2.14 11.82
C GLU A 72 9.34 -3.13 12.98
N ALA A 73 9.04 -4.42 12.73
CA ALA A 73 9.18 -5.46 13.75
C ALA A 73 10.63 -5.58 14.24
N ARG A 74 11.62 -5.55 13.33
CA ARG A 74 13.05 -5.54 13.70
C ARG A 74 13.42 -4.31 14.52
N ARG A 75 12.95 -3.12 14.13
CA ARG A 75 13.17 -1.86 14.87
C ARG A 75 12.58 -1.90 16.27
N LEU A 76 11.35 -2.41 16.41
CA LEU A 76 10.67 -2.52 17.70
C LEU A 76 11.38 -3.50 18.63
N ARG A 77 11.80 -4.67 18.12
CA ARG A 77 12.60 -5.65 18.89
C ARG A 77 13.91 -5.03 19.39
N ASN A 78 14.61 -4.30 18.52
CA ASN A 78 15.86 -3.65 18.89
C ASN A 78 15.65 -2.53 19.92
N ARG A 79 14.58 -1.74 19.81
CA ARG A 79 14.23 -0.73 20.81
C ARG A 79 13.93 -1.37 22.16
N ALA A 80 13.06 -2.37 22.21
CA ALA A 80 12.73 -3.09 23.44
C ALA A 80 13.96 -3.75 24.10
N ALA A 81 14.90 -4.27 23.31
CA ALA A 81 16.16 -4.81 23.85
C ALA A 81 17.06 -3.74 24.46
N ARG A 82 17.13 -2.53 23.87
CA ARG A 82 17.86 -1.39 24.44
C ARG A 82 17.23 -0.92 25.73
N ASP A 83 15.91 -0.76 25.76
CA ASP A 83 15.17 -0.28 26.93
C ASP A 83 15.37 -1.25 28.12
N ARG A 84 15.25 -2.57 27.89
CA ARG A 84 15.56 -3.60 28.90
C ARG A 84 17.01 -3.56 29.38
N ARG A 85 17.97 -3.21 28.53
CA ARG A 85 19.38 -3.08 28.94
C ARG A 85 19.57 -1.83 29.80
N GLN A 86 18.95 -0.71 29.42
CA GLN A 86 19.00 0.53 30.20
C GLN A 86 18.37 0.35 31.58
N GLN A 87 17.20 -0.28 31.66
CA GLN A 87 16.54 -0.63 32.93
C GLN A 87 17.44 -1.47 33.83
N ARG A 88 18.01 -2.57 33.33
CA ARG A 88 18.94 -3.42 34.11
C ARG A 88 20.18 -2.67 34.62
N VAL A 89 20.72 -1.73 33.83
CA VAL A 89 21.88 -0.92 34.26
C VAL A 89 21.47 0.10 35.31
N ALA A 90 20.31 0.74 35.17
CA ALA A 90 19.77 1.68 36.14
C ALA A 90 19.46 0.98 37.47
N GLU A 91 18.74 -0.13 37.45
CA GLU A 91 18.43 -0.97 38.62
C GLU A 91 19.71 -1.41 39.34
N LYS A 92 20.72 -1.88 38.59
CA LYS A 92 22.02 -2.26 39.18
C LYS A 92 22.72 -1.08 39.87
N ARG A 93 22.66 0.12 39.27
CA ARG A 93 23.26 1.33 39.83
C ARG A 93 22.53 1.78 41.10
N GLU A 94 21.21 1.72 41.10
CA GLU A 94 20.39 2.05 42.28
C GLU A 94 20.62 1.05 43.43
N ALA A 95 20.73 -0.24 43.13
CA ALA A 95 21.04 -1.26 44.14
C ALA A 95 22.39 -1.00 44.82
N LEU A 96 23.44 -0.71 44.04
CA LEU A 96 24.76 -0.37 44.57
C LEU A 96 24.73 0.86 45.50
N LEU A 97 23.99 1.90 45.13
CA LEU A 97 23.84 3.12 45.94
C LEU A 97 23.00 2.92 47.21
N ARG A 98 22.24 1.83 47.31
CA ARG A 98 21.38 1.52 48.46
C ARG A 98 22.11 0.64 49.50
N ASP A 99 23.10 -0.12 49.05
CA ASP A 99 23.92 -1.00 49.88
C ASP A 99 25.16 -0.27 50.47
N ASP A 100 25.45 0.95 50.01
CA ASP A 100 26.42 1.92 50.60
C ASP A 100 25.74 2.82 51.64
#